data_AF-A0A1H6XWF1-F1
#
_entry.id   AF-A0A1H6XWF1-F1
#
_cell.length_a   1.000
_cell.length_b   1.000
_cell.length_c   1.000
_cell.angle_alpha   90.00
_cell.angle_beta   90.00
_cell.angle_gamma   90.00
#
_symmetry.space_group_name_H-M   'P 1'
#
loop_
_entity.id
_entity.type
_entity.pdbx_description
1 polymer ?
#
loop_
_entity_poly.entity_id
_entity_poly.type
_entity_poly.pdbx_seq_one_letter_code
_entity_poly.pdbx_strand_id
1 'polypeptide(L)'
;MNKAEEIILKSVVEGSAVYEMIRTGFAERKTRLLDMLFDETLTLNRAFSQLKGKEAYFLVCSGNHAELVTVSGGSISDRKDATVEASGKTTFTLGDYRYKRYRKIW
;
A
#
# COMPACT_ATOMS: atom_id res chain seq x y z
N MET A 1 -2.71 2.40 -17.36
CA MET A 1 -2.88 3.08 -16.07
C MET A 1 -4.27 2.74 -15.55
N ASN A 2 -4.40 2.31 -14.29
CA ASN A 2 -5.72 2.01 -13.70
C ASN A 2 -6.39 3.30 -13.18
N LYS A 3 -7.72 3.33 -13.06
CA LYS A 3 -8.48 4.50 -12.55
C LYS A 3 -7.96 5.00 -11.20
N ALA A 4 -7.58 4.08 -10.30
CA ALA A 4 -7.02 4.45 -9.00
C ALA A 4 -5.67 5.18 -9.11
N GLU A 5 -4.84 4.79 -10.09
CA GLU A 5 -3.56 5.44 -10.38
C GLU A 5 -3.78 6.85 -10.94
N GLU A 6 -4.75 7.02 -11.84
CA GLU A 6 -5.12 8.34 -12.36
C GLU A 6 -5.60 9.28 -11.25
N ILE A 7 -6.40 8.76 -10.31
CA ILE A 7 -6.90 9.53 -9.17
C ILE A 7 -5.75 9.98 -8.27
N ILE A 8 -4.84 9.08 -7.91
CA ILE A 8 -3.72 9.44 -7.03
C ILE A 8 -2.80 10.43 -7.74
N LEU A 9 -2.43 10.20 -9.01
CA LEU A 9 -1.52 11.07 -9.75
C LEU A 9 -2.06 12.49 -9.95
N LYS A 10 -3.38 12.67 -10.05
CA LYS A 10 -4.02 14.01 -10.09
C LYS A 10 -4.03 14.74 -8.75
N SER A 11 -3.78 14.02 -7.65
CA SER A 11 -3.92 14.54 -6.29
C SER A 11 -2.60 14.74 -5.54
N VAL A 12 -1.49 14.26 -6.11
CA VAL A 12 -0.16 14.37 -5.51
C VAL A 12 0.53 15.64 -5.97
N VAL A 13 1.36 16.20 -5.08
CA VAL A 13 2.19 17.36 -5.41
C VAL A 13 3.24 16.95 -6.43
N GLU A 14 3.50 17.82 -7.41
CA GLU A 14 4.53 17.61 -8.41
C GLU A 14 5.90 17.34 -7.77
N GLY A 15 6.64 16.36 -8.28
CA GLY A 15 7.91 15.90 -7.70
C GLY A 15 7.78 14.87 -6.57
N SER A 16 6.57 14.50 -6.15
CA SER A 16 6.37 13.40 -5.20
C SER A 16 6.65 12.04 -5.85
N ALA A 17 7.29 11.14 -5.11
CA ALA A 17 7.45 9.75 -5.54
C ALA A 17 6.22 8.93 -5.11
N VAL A 18 5.62 8.17 -6.02
CA VAL A 18 4.42 7.37 -5.77
C VAL A 18 4.72 5.89 -5.95
N TYR A 19 4.44 5.10 -4.92
CA TYR A 19 4.59 3.65 -4.93
C TYR A 19 3.24 2.97 -4.75
N GLU A 20 2.98 1.94 -5.53
CA GLU A 20 1.86 1.03 -5.29
C GLU A 20 2.19 0.11 -4.12
N MET A 21 1.24 -0.06 -3.21
CA MET A 21 1.40 -0.87 -2.00
C MET A 21 0.45 -2.07 -2.04
N ILE A 22 0.98 -3.25 -1.71
CA ILE A 22 0.18 -4.44 -1.44
C ILE A 22 0.01 -4.57 0.06
N ARG A 23 -1.23 -4.72 0.51
CA ARG A 23 -1.56 -5.04 1.90
C ARG A 23 -1.43 -6.54 2.11
N THR A 24 -0.38 -6.96 2.81
CA THR A 24 0.01 -8.37 2.91
C THR A 24 -0.62 -9.11 4.10
N GLY A 25 -1.26 -8.42 5.03
CA GLY A 25 -1.97 -9.05 6.14
C GLY A 25 -2.13 -8.14 7.36
N PHE A 26 -2.65 -8.72 8.45
CA PHE A 26 -2.72 -8.08 9.76
C PHE A 26 -1.35 -8.12 10.44
N ALA A 27 -1.05 -7.08 11.22
CA ALA A 27 0.16 -6.98 12.02
C ALA A 27 0.01 -7.77 13.34
N GLU A 28 -0.21 -9.08 13.29
CA GLU A 28 -0.37 -9.86 14.53
C GLU A 28 0.97 -10.05 15.27
N ARG A 29 1.08 -9.40 16.44
CA ARG A 29 1.96 -9.82 17.54
C ARG A 29 1.44 -11.15 18.13
N LYS A 30 1.58 -12.32 17.48
CA LYS A 30 1.71 -13.66 18.15
C LYS A 30 1.65 -14.93 17.29
N THR A 31 1.42 -14.89 15.98
CA THR A 31 1.19 -16.11 15.18
C THR A 31 2.40 -16.49 14.32
N ARG A 32 3.55 -16.69 14.97
CA ARG A 32 4.88 -16.86 14.34
C ARG A 32 5.12 -18.17 13.55
N LEU A 33 4.12 -19.02 13.34
CA LEU A 33 4.34 -20.40 12.86
C LEU A 33 3.53 -20.83 11.63
N LEU A 34 2.50 -20.09 11.21
CA LEU A 34 1.66 -20.49 10.07
C LEU A 34 1.99 -19.72 8.77
N ASP A 35 2.68 -18.59 8.85
CA ASP A 35 2.88 -17.69 7.70
C ASP A 35 3.95 -18.15 6.69
N MET A 36 4.88 -19.03 7.07
CA MET A 36 5.99 -19.45 6.19
C MET A 36 5.61 -20.45 5.09
N LEU A 37 4.49 -21.17 5.21
CA LEU A 37 4.07 -22.20 4.25
C LEU A 37 3.08 -21.70 3.19
N PHE A 38 2.61 -20.46 3.32
CA PHE A 38 1.59 -19.88 2.45
C PHE A 38 2.13 -18.80 1.47
N ASP A 39 3.44 -18.62 1.43
CA ASP A 39 4.07 -17.37 0.97
C ASP A 39 4.14 -17.20 -0.57
N GLU A 40 4.07 -18.26 -1.37
CA GLU A 40 4.27 -18.14 -2.84
C GLU A 40 3.01 -18.28 -3.69
N THR A 41 1.98 -19.04 -3.28
CA THR A 41 0.82 -19.33 -4.14
C THR A 41 -0.45 -18.58 -3.75
N LEU A 42 -0.62 -18.21 -2.48
CA LEU A 42 -1.82 -17.53 -1.98
C LEU A 42 -1.71 -16.00 -1.94
N THR A 43 -0.49 -15.46 -1.91
CA THR A 43 -0.19 -14.03 -2.01
C THR A 43 -0.59 -13.45 -3.37
N LEU A 44 -0.37 -14.19 -4.46
CA LEU A 44 -0.79 -13.80 -5.81
C LEU A 44 -2.32 -13.79 -5.99
N ASN A 45 -3.03 -14.80 -5.46
CA ASN A 45 -4.50 -14.88 -5.58
C ASN A 45 -5.24 -13.86 -4.71
N ARG A 46 -4.72 -13.49 -3.53
CA ARG A 46 -5.25 -12.37 -2.73
C ARG A 46 -4.92 -11.00 -3.32
N ALA A 47 -3.74 -10.83 -3.90
CA ALA A 47 -3.39 -9.62 -4.65
C ALA A 47 -4.35 -9.41 -5.85
N PHE A 48 -4.69 -10.48 -6.57
CA PHE A 48 -5.68 -10.44 -7.65
C PHE A 48 -7.12 -10.19 -7.17
N SER A 49 -7.49 -10.68 -5.98
CA SER A 49 -8.85 -10.42 -5.43
C SER A 49 -9.01 -9.01 -4.86
N GLN A 50 -7.96 -8.40 -4.29
CA GLN A 50 -7.99 -6.97 -3.90
C GLN A 50 -8.11 -6.05 -5.13
N LEU A 51 -7.47 -6.42 -6.24
CA LEU A 51 -7.66 -5.79 -7.56
C LEU A 51 -9.10 -5.94 -8.09
N LYS A 52 -9.84 -6.98 -7.67
CA LYS A 52 -11.20 -7.27 -8.15
C LYS A 52 -12.31 -6.58 -7.34
N GLY A 53 -12.01 -5.93 -6.21
CA GLY A 53 -13.08 -5.31 -5.41
C GLY A 53 -12.62 -4.35 -4.32
N LYS A 54 -12.56 -3.07 -4.69
CA LYS A 54 -12.81 -1.85 -3.89
C LYS A 54 -11.65 -1.04 -3.37
N GLU A 55 -10.44 -1.53 -3.08
CA GLU A 55 -9.40 -0.65 -2.50
C GLU A 55 -8.02 -0.83 -3.14
N ALA A 56 -7.36 0.29 -3.45
CA ALA A 56 -5.97 0.37 -3.86
C ALA A 56 -5.19 1.25 -2.88
N TYR A 57 -3.94 0.87 -2.58
CA TYR A 57 -3.10 1.55 -1.59
C TYR A 57 -1.86 2.13 -2.27
N PHE A 58 -1.56 3.39 -1.98
CA PHE A 58 -0.42 4.11 -2.54
C PHE A 58 0.38 4.74 -1.42
N LEU A 59 1.71 4.64 -1.48
CA LEU A 59 2.61 5.41 -0.64
C LEU A 59 3.09 6.60 -1.46
N VAL A 60 2.76 7.81 -1.02
CA VAL A 60 3.22 9.07 -1.63
C VAL A 60 4.31 9.64 -0.74
N CYS A 61 5.49 9.84 -1.30
CA CYS A 61 6.64 10.43 -0.61
C CYS A 61 6.93 11.82 -1.20
N SER A 62 6.86 12.86 -0.38
CA SER A 62 7.19 14.23 -0.76
C SER A 62 8.22 14.80 0.22
N GLY A 63 9.47 14.87 -0.21
CA GLY A 63 10.59 15.28 0.64
C GLY A 63 10.72 14.40 1.90
N ASN A 64 10.56 15.01 3.08
CA ASN A 64 10.64 14.34 4.37
C ASN A 64 9.30 13.79 4.87
N HIS A 65 8.23 13.88 4.08
CA HIS A 65 6.91 13.41 4.44
C HIS A 65 6.53 12.21 3.58
N ALA A 66 5.88 11.22 4.18
CA ALA A 66 5.25 10.12 3.46
C ALA A 66 3.84 9.87 3.97
N GLU A 67 2.90 9.67 3.05
CA GLU A 67 1.51 9.36 3.35
C GLU A 67 1.08 8.06 2.66
N LEU A 68 0.33 7.23 3.39
CA LEU A 68 -0.40 6.11 2.81
C LEU A 68 -1.79 6.61 2.40
N VAL A 69 -2.06 6.56 1.10
CA VAL A 69 -3.33 6.96 0.49
C VAL A 69 -4.11 5.72 0.07
N THR A 70 -5.36 5.65 0.48
CA THR A 70 -6.29 4.59 0.05
C THR A 70 -7.26 5.16 -0.97
N VAL A 71 -7.40 4.48 -2.10
CA VAL A 71 -8.37 4.81 -3.15
C VAL A 71 -9.42 3.72 -3.19
N SER A 72 -10.68 4.10 -2.99
CA SER A 72 -11.82 3.19 -2.99
C SER A 72 -12.98 3.74 -3.80
N GLY A 73 -13.66 2.87 -4.54
CA GLY A 73 -14.87 3.24 -5.29
C GLY A 73 -14.70 4.37 -6.32
N GLY A 74 -13.46 4.67 -6.74
CA GLY A 74 -13.19 5.78 -7.67
C GLY A 74 -12.90 7.14 -7.01
N SER A 75 -12.65 7.17 -5.70
CA SER A 75 -12.20 8.36 -4.97
C SER A 75 -11.15 8.02 -3.91
N ILE A 76 -10.41 9.01 -3.43
CA ILE A 76 -9.56 8.85 -2.25
C ILE A 76 -10.47 8.69 -1.04
N SER A 77 -10.34 7.56 -0.33
CA SER A 77 -11.15 7.24 0.85
C SER A 77 -10.44 7.55 2.16
N ASP A 78 -9.09 7.57 2.17
CA ASP A 78 -8.30 7.82 3.38
C ASP A 78 -6.88 8.30 3.04
N ARG A 79 -6.28 9.06 3.96
CA ARG A 79 -4.88 9.50 3.94
C ARG A 79 -4.33 9.41 5.36
N LYS A 80 -3.22 8.70 5.53
CA LYS A 80 -2.55 8.53 6.82
C LYS A 80 -1.08 8.88 6.72
N ASP A 81 -0.57 9.64 7.67
CA ASP A 81 0.87 9.83 7.81
C ASP A 81 1.54 8.46 8.02
N ALA A 82 2.54 8.18 7.20
CA ALA A 82 3.34 6.97 7.24
C ALA A 82 4.84 7.29 7.28
N THR A 83 5.20 8.55 7.59
CA THR A 83 6.55 9.07 7.50
C THR A 83 7.51 8.26 8.36
N VAL A 84 7.16 8.01 9.62
CA VAL A 84 8.01 7.28 10.57
C VAL A 84 8.09 5.80 10.20
N GLU A 85 6.97 5.21 9.81
CA GLU A 85 6.82 3.79 9.54
C GLU A 85 7.52 3.39 8.23
N ALA A 86 7.32 4.17 7.18
CA ALA A 86 7.75 3.89 5.81
C ALA A 86 9.17 4.40 5.48
N SER A 87 9.75 5.26 6.31
CA SER A 87 11.08 5.86 6.08
C SER A 87 12.13 4.80 5.77
N GLY A 88 12.61 4.81 4.52
CA GLY A 88 13.65 3.90 4.02
C GLY A 88 13.25 2.42 3.91
N LYS A 89 11.98 2.04 4.15
CA LYS A 89 11.57 0.62 4.22
C LYS A 89 10.72 0.21 3.02
N THR A 90 11.07 -0.95 2.44
CA THR A 90 10.28 -1.61 1.38
C THR A 90 8.98 -2.21 1.93
N THR A 91 8.94 -2.57 3.20
CA THR A 91 7.77 -3.09 3.90
C THR A 91 7.64 -2.39 5.24
N PHE A 92 6.45 -1.95 5.59
CA PHE A 92 6.18 -1.31 6.88
C PHE A 92 4.81 -1.72 7.41
N THR A 93 4.56 -1.40 8.67
CA THR A 93 3.28 -1.63 9.34
C THR A 93 2.69 -0.27 9.69
N LEU A 94 1.42 -0.06 9.39
CA LEU A 94 0.69 1.16 9.73
C LEU A 94 -0.70 0.77 10.23
N GLY A 95 -1.02 1.17 11.47
CA GLY A 95 -2.17 0.60 12.19
C GLY A 95 -2.04 -0.92 12.32
N ASP A 96 -3.14 -1.64 12.06
CA ASP A 96 -3.19 -3.10 12.20
C ASP A 96 -2.72 -3.86 10.97
N TYR A 97 -2.13 -3.21 9.98
CA TYR A 97 -1.84 -3.82 8.68
C TYR A 97 -0.41 -3.64 8.22
N ARG A 98 0.09 -4.67 7.52
CA ARG A 98 1.39 -4.65 6.86
C ARG A 98 1.23 -4.30 5.38
N TYR A 99 2.09 -3.40 4.93
CA TYR A 99 2.15 -2.92 3.56
C TYR A 99 3.53 -3.20 2.97
N LYS A 100 3.56 -3.76 1.75
CA LYS A 100 4.77 -4.03 0.98
C LYS A 100 4.73 -3.23 -0.31
N ARG A 101 5.81 -2.53 -0.63
CA ARG A 101 5.97 -1.84 -1.93
C ARG A 101 5.93 -2.90 -3.03
N TYR A 102 5.06 -2.68 -4.01
CA TYR A 102 4.94 -3.53 -5.17
C TYR A 102 5.76 -2.98 -6.34
N ARG A 103 5.46 -1.74 -6.75
CA ARG A 103 6.17 -1.07 -7.82
C ARG A 103 6.15 0.45 -7.66
N LYS A 104 7.10 1.11 -8.30
CA LYS A 104 7.10 2.57 -8.45
C LYS A 104 6.18 2.96 -9.62
N ILE A 105 5.38 4.01 -9.43
CA ILE A 105 4.47 4.54 -10.45
C ILE A 105 5.02 5.85 -11.02
N TRP A 106 5.52 6.73 -10.15
CA TRP A 106 6.01 8.08 -10.50
C TRP A 106 7.21 8.43 -9.62
#